data_AF-A0A6L9QM10-F1
#
_entry.id   AF-A0A6L9QM10-F1
#
_cell.length_a   1.000
_cell.length_b   1.000
_cell.length_c   1.000
_cell.angle_alpha   90.00
_cell.angle_beta   90.00
_cell.angle_gamma   90.00
#
_symmetry.space_group_name_H-M   'P 1'
#
loop_
_entity.id
_entity.type
_entity.pdbx_description
1 polymer ?
#
loop_
_entity_poly.entity_id
_entity_poly.type
_entity_poly.pdbx_seq_one_letter_code
_entity_poly.pdbx_strand_id
1 'polypeptide(L)'
;PTAAWALALPVPRVDLPDSPLGGWAAPVLPHGPPLGVAGAVVSVALVAAVASLLCSVAVDRIRPAGVPPADLDRELRAQGAANAVSGLLGGLPVAGVIVRSTANVDAGGRTRLSPVLHGVWVLVLALACAPLIERVPLSALAALLIVLGVRLTDPARVRDLRHHREAPAYYGTLAGVVLLGLGEGVLVGIAIMAVMALRRLTRLSVRTEELVPVPGDGPVPPRRHVVVEGTFTFLGVPRVTRALREIPAGCGVDLDLNVDFMDHAAFDAIHQWRIAHERQGGRVDIDEVHEAWYERAVTGDMTQPGKAAPPARWWAPWANRRRRPEAELDAPETSPADVLLNGIREYHGSTARLVRPIMSELAMKQKPQHLFITCVDSRVVPNIITASGPGDLFINRNVGALVPRHGSRTPDDSVSATVEYATNVLDIKTITICGHSNCGAMAALLAGGTEVEHLTGLSRWLRHGNHSLARFLSTDPDGWDEPPLTRLCKINVMQQLDNLLTYPWLQERVESGEIELVGLYLDISTATVEVLDRANGTFARVPDEVPSARTLT
;
A
#
# COMPACT_ATOMS: atom_id res chain seq x y z
N PRO A 1 -45.97 -22.73 18.84
CA PRO A 1 -47.30 -22.55 18.20
C PRO A 1 -48.16 -23.82 18.23
N THR A 2 -47.62 -24.97 17.83
CA THR A 2 -48.30 -26.29 17.87
C THR A 2 -48.70 -26.72 19.28
N ALA A 3 -47.81 -26.58 20.28
CA ALA A 3 -48.11 -26.92 21.67
C ALA A 3 -49.21 -26.04 22.30
N ALA A 4 -49.19 -24.72 22.05
CA ALA A 4 -50.21 -23.80 22.57
C ALA A 4 -51.59 -24.03 21.93
N TRP A 5 -51.62 -24.40 20.65
CA TRP A 5 -52.84 -24.76 19.93
C TRP A 5 -53.37 -26.13 20.37
N ALA A 6 -52.51 -27.14 20.51
CA ALA A 6 -52.87 -28.48 20.96
C ALA A 6 -53.33 -28.54 22.43
N LEU A 7 -52.80 -27.64 23.27
CA LEU A 7 -53.13 -27.56 24.70
C LEU A 7 -54.20 -26.48 25.02
N ALA A 8 -54.79 -25.86 24.00
CA ALA A 8 -55.79 -24.79 24.12
C ALA A 8 -55.41 -23.69 25.14
N LEU A 9 -54.12 -23.35 25.22
CA LEU A 9 -53.62 -22.38 26.19
C LEU A 9 -54.14 -20.96 25.85
N PRO A 10 -54.62 -20.19 26.84
CA PRO A 10 -55.13 -18.83 26.64
C PRO A 10 -53.96 -17.85 26.45
N VAL A 11 -53.34 -17.89 25.28
CA VAL A 11 -52.22 -17.02 24.91
C VAL A 11 -52.73 -15.91 23.98
N PRO A 12 -52.34 -14.64 24.19
CA PRO A 12 -52.61 -13.57 23.25
C PRO A 12 -52.17 -13.93 21.82
N ARG A 13 -53.02 -13.63 20.84
CA ARG A 13 -52.78 -13.93 19.42
C ARG A 13 -52.74 -12.65 18.60
N VAL A 14 -52.31 -12.77 17.35
CA VAL A 14 -52.36 -11.67 16.39
C VAL A 14 -53.82 -11.29 16.15
N ASP A 15 -54.09 -9.99 16.17
CA ASP A 15 -55.40 -9.40 15.93
C ASP A 15 -55.35 -8.61 14.61
N LEU A 16 -56.27 -8.90 13.68
CA LEU A 16 -56.34 -8.28 12.36
C LEU A 16 -57.71 -7.60 12.18
N PRO A 17 -57.82 -6.53 11.38
CA PRO A 17 -59.11 -5.88 11.13
C PRO A 17 -60.06 -6.79 10.34
N ASP A 18 -61.36 -6.70 10.65
CA ASP A 18 -62.44 -7.51 10.05
C ASP A 18 -62.52 -7.43 8.51
N SER A 19 -61.93 -6.38 7.91
CA SER A 19 -61.80 -6.24 6.47
C SER A 19 -60.35 -5.95 6.07
N PRO A 20 -59.87 -6.47 4.92
CA PRO A 20 -58.47 -6.31 4.50
C PRO A 20 -58.02 -4.86 4.32
N LEU A 21 -58.96 -3.95 4.06
CA LEU A 21 -58.73 -2.51 3.91
C LEU A 21 -59.26 -1.70 5.10
N GLY A 22 -59.86 -2.33 6.12
CA GLY A 22 -60.43 -1.64 7.27
C GLY A 22 -59.39 -0.95 8.16
N GLY A 23 -58.14 -1.38 8.09
CA GLY A 23 -57.01 -0.73 8.74
C GLY A 23 -56.27 0.30 7.88
N TRP A 24 -56.69 0.52 6.63
CA TRP A 24 -56.06 1.51 5.76
C TRP A 24 -56.53 2.91 6.15
N ALA A 25 -55.57 3.80 6.45
CA ALA A 25 -55.81 5.20 6.70
C ALA A 25 -55.22 6.04 5.56
N ALA A 26 -55.94 7.07 5.13
CA ALA A 26 -55.41 8.06 4.20
C ALA A 26 -54.20 8.78 4.83
N PRO A 27 -53.22 9.23 4.02
CA PRO A 27 -52.05 9.94 4.53
C PRO A 27 -52.48 11.21 5.28
N VAL A 28 -52.04 11.34 6.53
CA VAL A 28 -52.31 12.49 7.39
C VAL A 28 -51.04 13.32 7.55
N LEU A 29 -51.16 14.64 7.45
CA LEU A 29 -50.04 15.52 7.75
C LEU A 29 -49.72 15.48 9.26
N PRO A 30 -48.44 15.43 9.64
CA PRO A 30 -48.05 15.38 11.05
C PRO A 30 -48.52 16.64 11.78
N HIS A 31 -49.09 16.46 12.96
CA HIS A 31 -49.50 17.55 13.85
C HIS A 31 -48.51 17.65 15.02
N GLY A 32 -48.07 18.88 15.34
CA GLY A 32 -47.14 19.13 16.44
C GLY A 32 -46.23 20.33 16.19
N PRO A 33 -45.34 20.65 17.15
CA PRO A 33 -44.35 21.71 16.96
C PRO A 33 -43.44 21.39 15.76
N PRO A 34 -43.21 22.35 14.83
CA PRO A 34 -42.46 22.10 13.60
C PRO A 34 -41.07 21.51 13.84
N LEU A 35 -40.38 21.96 14.89
CA LEU A 35 -39.05 21.46 15.25
C LEU A 35 -39.08 20.00 15.71
N GLY A 36 -40.13 19.58 16.42
CA GLY A 36 -40.29 18.19 16.85
C GLY A 36 -40.59 17.26 15.68
N VAL A 37 -41.45 17.71 14.75
CA VAL A 37 -41.73 16.99 13.50
C VAL A 37 -40.46 16.87 12.65
N ALA A 38 -39.72 17.96 12.47
CA ALA A 38 -38.45 17.94 11.74
C ALA A 38 -37.43 16.98 12.39
N GLY A 39 -37.30 17.01 13.72
CA GLY A 39 -36.43 16.09 14.47
C GLY A 39 -36.81 14.62 14.26
N ALA A 40 -38.10 14.29 14.31
CA ALA A 40 -38.59 12.93 14.06
C ALA A 40 -38.30 12.47 12.62
N VAL A 41 -38.55 13.33 11.63
CA VAL A 41 -38.26 13.05 10.21
C VAL A 41 -36.77 12.78 10.00
N VAL A 42 -35.90 13.64 10.53
CA VAL A 42 -34.43 13.46 10.43
C VAL A 42 -33.98 12.16 11.11
N SER A 43 -34.54 11.86 12.29
CA SER A 43 -34.18 10.65 13.04
C SER A 43 -34.56 9.38 12.28
N VAL A 44 -35.80 9.30 11.77
CA VAL A 44 -36.27 8.17 10.97
C VAL A 44 -35.45 8.02 9.68
N ALA A 45 -35.20 9.13 8.97
CA ALA A 45 -34.40 9.13 7.76
C ALA A 45 -32.98 8.62 8.02
N LEU A 46 -32.33 9.07 9.10
CA LEU A 46 -30.98 8.67 9.47
C LEU A 46 -30.91 7.18 9.83
N VAL A 47 -31.83 6.71 10.69
CA VAL A 47 -31.88 5.30 11.09
C VAL A 47 -32.12 4.39 9.89
N ALA A 48 -33.07 4.74 9.03
CA ALA A 48 -33.37 3.96 7.84
C ALA A 48 -32.18 3.96 6.87
N ALA A 49 -31.53 5.12 6.66
CA ALA A 49 -30.36 5.27 5.79
C ALA A 49 -29.18 4.42 6.28
N VAL A 50 -28.83 4.51 7.56
CA VAL A 50 -27.76 3.71 8.16
C VAL A 50 -28.08 2.23 8.05
N ALA A 51 -29.30 1.80 8.34
CA ALA A 51 -29.70 0.40 8.23
C ALA A 51 -29.59 -0.12 6.79
N SER A 52 -30.06 0.65 5.80
CA SER A 52 -29.97 0.25 4.38
C SER A 52 -28.53 0.20 3.89
N LEU A 53 -27.70 1.20 4.24
CA LEU A 53 -26.28 1.21 3.89
C LEU A 53 -25.51 0.04 4.50
N LEU A 54 -25.72 -0.24 5.80
CA LEU A 54 -25.10 -1.38 6.47
C LEU A 54 -25.55 -2.70 5.84
N CYS A 55 -26.83 -2.81 5.47
CA CYS A 55 -27.35 -3.97 4.77
C CYS A 55 -26.68 -4.15 3.39
N SER A 56 -26.58 -3.08 2.59
CA SER A 56 -25.95 -3.10 1.27
C SER A 56 -24.48 -3.50 1.35
N VAL A 57 -23.72 -2.91 2.29
CA VAL A 57 -22.30 -3.25 2.49
C VAL A 57 -22.13 -4.70 2.95
N ALA A 58 -23.01 -5.20 3.81
CA ALA A 58 -22.96 -6.58 4.27
C ALA A 58 -23.28 -7.58 3.14
N VAL A 59 -24.31 -7.29 2.34
CA VAL A 59 -24.70 -8.13 1.20
C VAL A 59 -23.63 -8.12 0.11
N ASP A 60 -22.99 -6.97 -0.14
CA ASP A 60 -21.89 -6.85 -1.11
C ASP A 60 -20.69 -7.73 -0.79
N ARG A 61 -20.48 -8.09 0.50
CA ARG A 61 -19.41 -9.02 0.93
C ARG A 61 -19.70 -10.47 0.58
N ILE A 62 -20.97 -10.85 0.55
CA ILE A 62 -21.42 -12.22 0.23
C ILE A 62 -22.00 -12.33 -1.18
N ARG A 63 -21.81 -11.30 -2.02
CA ARG A 63 -22.41 -11.23 -3.33
C ARG A 63 -21.88 -12.33 -4.26
N PRO A 64 -22.73 -12.94 -5.10
CA PRO A 64 -22.28 -13.90 -6.10
C PRO A 64 -21.36 -13.27 -7.17
N ALA A 65 -20.44 -14.06 -7.71
CA ALA A 65 -19.57 -13.63 -8.82
C ALA A 65 -20.40 -13.15 -10.03
N GLY A 66 -19.99 -12.03 -10.63
CA GLY A 66 -20.68 -11.41 -11.78
C GLY A 66 -21.80 -10.43 -11.45
N VAL A 67 -22.12 -10.20 -10.16
CA VAL A 67 -23.04 -9.13 -9.73
C VAL A 67 -22.23 -7.86 -9.40
N PRO A 68 -22.58 -6.69 -9.97
CA PRO A 68 -21.88 -5.44 -9.67
C PRO A 68 -22.08 -5.03 -8.21
N PRO A 69 -21.10 -4.37 -7.58
CA PRO A 69 -21.23 -3.85 -6.21
C PRO A 69 -22.32 -2.77 -6.13
N ALA A 70 -22.86 -2.56 -4.93
CA ALA A 70 -23.88 -1.57 -4.68
C ALA A 70 -23.34 -0.14 -4.83
N ASP A 71 -24.15 0.71 -5.46
CA ASP A 71 -23.96 2.17 -5.46
C ASP A 71 -24.75 2.74 -4.27
N LEU A 72 -24.02 3.22 -3.25
CA LEU A 72 -24.60 3.69 -1.99
C LEU A 72 -25.44 4.97 -2.16
N ASP A 73 -25.07 5.86 -3.08
CA ASP A 73 -25.86 7.05 -3.38
C ASP A 73 -27.17 6.68 -4.04
N ARG A 74 -27.12 5.70 -4.95
CA ARG A 74 -28.32 5.16 -5.59
C ARG A 74 -29.24 4.48 -4.57
N GLU A 75 -28.68 3.76 -3.62
CA GLU A 75 -29.43 3.12 -2.53
C GLU A 75 -30.18 4.16 -1.69
N LEU A 76 -29.51 5.23 -1.26
CA LEU A 76 -30.14 6.30 -0.48
C LEU A 76 -31.29 7.00 -1.24
N ARG A 77 -31.11 7.29 -2.54
CA ARG A 77 -32.18 7.86 -3.38
C ARG A 77 -33.36 6.90 -3.50
N ALA A 78 -33.10 5.61 -3.74
CA ALA A 78 -34.14 4.59 -3.84
C ALA A 78 -34.91 4.42 -2.53
N GLN A 79 -34.20 4.44 -1.40
CA GLN A 79 -34.80 4.36 -0.07
C GLN A 79 -35.65 5.59 0.26
N GLY A 80 -35.20 6.79 -0.12
CA GLY A 80 -36.00 8.01 0.01
C GLY A 80 -37.29 7.94 -0.80
N ALA A 81 -37.21 7.50 -2.06
CA ALA A 81 -38.38 7.30 -2.91
C ALA A 81 -39.34 6.23 -2.34
N ALA A 82 -38.80 5.10 -1.86
CA ALA A 82 -39.60 4.04 -1.25
C ALA A 82 -40.34 4.53 0.00
N ASN A 83 -39.70 5.33 0.86
CA ASN A 83 -40.33 5.90 2.05
C ASN A 83 -41.37 6.97 1.72
N ALA A 84 -41.16 7.78 0.69
CA ALA A 84 -42.16 8.72 0.21
C ALA A 84 -43.43 7.99 -0.26
N VAL A 85 -43.25 6.94 -1.07
CA VAL A 85 -44.37 6.09 -1.53
C VAL A 85 -45.05 5.38 -0.35
N SER A 86 -44.28 4.80 0.57
CA SER A 86 -44.82 4.15 1.77
C SER A 86 -45.68 5.12 2.58
N GLY A 87 -45.17 6.32 2.87
CA GLY A 87 -45.90 7.35 3.61
C GLY A 87 -47.18 7.82 2.90
N LEU A 88 -47.15 8.00 1.57
CA LEU A 88 -48.34 8.36 0.77
C LEU A 88 -49.43 7.28 0.82
N LEU A 89 -49.04 6.02 0.97
CA LEU A 89 -49.96 4.88 1.08
C LEU A 89 -50.41 4.62 2.53
N GLY A 90 -49.99 5.45 3.50
CA GLY A 90 -50.28 5.24 4.94
C GLY A 90 -49.40 4.18 5.61
N GLY A 91 -48.28 3.83 4.98
CA GLY A 91 -47.34 2.81 5.43
C GLY A 91 -46.30 3.32 6.44
N LEU A 92 -45.65 2.38 7.11
CA LEU A 92 -44.54 2.66 8.02
C LEU A 92 -43.22 2.91 7.25
N PRO A 93 -42.23 3.56 7.88
CA PRO A 93 -40.90 3.70 7.29
C PRO A 93 -40.26 2.35 6.95
N VAL A 94 -39.58 2.30 5.80
CA VAL A 94 -38.94 1.11 5.23
C VAL A 94 -37.43 1.31 5.19
N ALA A 95 -36.69 0.26 5.53
CA ALA A 95 -35.23 0.21 5.49
C ALA A 95 -34.74 -1.18 5.04
N GLY A 96 -33.47 -1.27 4.64
CA GLY A 96 -32.83 -2.56 4.36
C GLY A 96 -32.75 -3.47 5.60
N VAL A 97 -32.98 -4.77 5.40
CA VAL A 97 -32.97 -5.78 6.47
C VAL A 97 -31.95 -6.86 6.15
N ILE A 98 -30.87 -6.89 6.94
CA ILE A 98 -29.72 -7.78 6.69
C ILE A 98 -30.14 -9.26 6.61
N VAL A 99 -30.94 -9.75 7.56
CA VAL A 99 -31.32 -11.17 7.65
C VAL A 99 -32.11 -11.64 6.42
N ARG A 100 -33.00 -10.80 5.89
CA ARG A 100 -33.79 -11.15 4.71
C ARG A 100 -32.93 -11.12 3.45
N SER A 101 -32.05 -10.13 3.35
CA SER A 101 -31.15 -9.99 2.22
C SER A 101 -30.14 -11.13 2.16
N THR A 102 -29.56 -11.55 3.29
CA THR A 102 -28.66 -12.71 3.35
C THR A 102 -29.40 -13.98 2.98
N ALA A 103 -30.59 -14.24 3.55
CA ALA A 103 -31.38 -15.41 3.19
C ALA A 103 -31.77 -15.44 1.71
N ASN A 104 -32.06 -14.29 1.10
CA ASN A 104 -32.34 -14.18 -0.33
C ASN A 104 -31.10 -14.50 -1.18
N VAL A 105 -29.91 -14.07 -0.78
CA VAL A 105 -28.65 -14.42 -1.45
C VAL A 105 -28.34 -15.91 -1.31
N ASP A 106 -28.49 -16.46 -0.09
CA ASP A 106 -28.27 -17.88 0.20
C ASP A 106 -29.25 -18.78 -0.57
N ALA A 107 -30.49 -18.32 -0.79
CA ALA A 107 -31.47 -18.98 -1.64
C ALA A 107 -31.20 -18.84 -3.15
N GLY A 108 -30.10 -18.19 -3.55
CA GLY A 108 -29.69 -18.03 -4.95
C GLY A 108 -30.30 -16.82 -5.66
N GLY A 109 -30.86 -15.85 -4.93
CA GLY A 109 -31.39 -14.61 -5.49
C GLY A 109 -30.29 -13.72 -6.09
N ARG A 110 -30.34 -13.48 -7.40
CA ARG A 110 -29.30 -12.71 -8.14
C ARG A 110 -29.82 -11.44 -8.82
N THR A 111 -31.14 -11.28 -8.90
CA THR A 111 -31.78 -10.19 -9.67
C THR A 111 -32.71 -9.38 -8.79
N ARG A 112 -33.01 -8.15 -9.24
CA ARG A 112 -33.98 -7.25 -8.58
C ARG A 112 -35.41 -7.82 -8.56
N LEU A 113 -35.70 -8.84 -9.37
CA LEU A 113 -37.01 -9.48 -9.40
C LEU A 113 -37.27 -10.31 -8.13
N SER A 114 -36.23 -10.88 -7.52
CA SER A 114 -36.37 -11.70 -6.31
C SER A 114 -37.03 -10.94 -5.13
N PRO A 115 -36.54 -9.75 -4.72
CA PRO A 115 -37.19 -8.98 -3.66
C PRO A 115 -38.57 -8.44 -4.06
N VAL A 116 -38.80 -8.14 -5.35
CA VAL A 116 -40.13 -7.72 -5.84
C VAL A 116 -41.14 -8.86 -5.69
N LEU A 117 -40.81 -10.07 -6.16
CA LEU A 117 -41.65 -11.25 -6.02
C LEU A 117 -41.87 -11.61 -4.55
N HIS A 118 -40.85 -11.46 -3.70
CA HIS A 118 -41.01 -11.63 -2.25
C HIS A 118 -42.10 -10.70 -1.70
N GLY A 119 -42.07 -9.40 -2.06
CA GLY A 119 -43.11 -8.45 -1.67
C GLY A 119 -44.51 -8.83 -2.16
N VAL A 120 -44.63 -9.29 -3.41
CA VAL A 120 -45.89 -9.77 -3.98
C VAL A 120 -46.42 -10.99 -3.21
N TRP A 121 -45.57 -11.97 -2.91
CA TRP A 121 -45.97 -13.14 -2.14
C TRP A 121 -46.39 -12.80 -0.71
N VAL A 122 -45.68 -11.86 -0.06
CA VAL A 122 -46.07 -11.37 1.26
C VAL A 122 -47.46 -10.74 1.21
N LEU A 123 -47.76 -9.93 0.18
CA LEU A 123 -49.09 -9.33 0.00
C LEU A 123 -50.17 -10.40 -0.22
N VAL A 124 -49.93 -11.34 -1.14
CA VAL A 124 -50.88 -12.43 -1.45
C VAL A 124 -51.16 -13.28 -0.21
N LEU A 125 -50.13 -13.67 0.53
CA LEU A 125 -50.28 -14.48 1.73
C LEU A 125 -50.96 -13.72 2.87
N ALA A 126 -50.65 -12.43 3.04
CA ALA A 126 -51.32 -11.59 4.03
C ALA A 126 -52.83 -11.50 3.78
N LEU A 127 -53.25 -11.37 2.52
CA LEU A 127 -54.67 -11.28 2.14
C LEU A 127 -55.37 -12.65 2.15
N ALA A 128 -54.73 -13.70 1.65
CA ALA A 128 -55.35 -15.02 1.50
C ALA A 128 -55.34 -15.84 2.81
N CYS A 129 -54.37 -15.61 3.69
CA CYS A 129 -54.17 -16.41 4.90
C CYS A 129 -54.48 -15.65 6.20
N ALA A 130 -55.22 -14.53 6.15
CA ALA A 130 -55.60 -13.78 7.35
C ALA A 130 -56.17 -14.66 8.51
N PRO A 131 -57.09 -15.61 8.26
CA PRO A 131 -57.63 -16.49 9.33
C PRO A 131 -56.59 -17.44 9.94
N LEU A 132 -55.48 -17.70 9.23
CA LEU A 132 -54.37 -18.50 9.74
C LEU A 132 -53.39 -17.64 10.53
N ILE A 133 -53.18 -16.38 10.11
CA ILE A 133 -52.30 -15.42 10.78
C ILE A 133 -52.85 -15.08 12.18
N GLU A 134 -54.16 -14.91 12.33
CA GLU A 134 -54.81 -14.69 13.64
C GLU A 134 -54.63 -15.85 14.63
N ARG A 135 -54.27 -17.05 14.15
CA ARG A 135 -53.98 -18.20 15.02
C ARG A 135 -52.57 -18.16 15.60
N VAL A 136 -51.71 -17.24 15.15
CA VAL A 136 -50.32 -17.14 15.60
C VAL A 136 -50.29 -16.52 17.01
N PRO A 137 -49.74 -17.22 18.02
CA PRO A 137 -49.59 -16.66 19.35
C PRO A 137 -48.45 -15.64 19.40
N LEU A 138 -48.64 -14.53 20.11
CA LEU A 138 -47.63 -13.47 20.26
C LEU A 138 -46.34 -13.99 20.91
N SER A 139 -46.41 -15.02 21.75
CA SER A 139 -45.24 -15.68 22.34
C SER A 139 -44.33 -16.36 21.31
N ALA A 140 -44.89 -16.87 20.20
CA ALA A 140 -44.09 -17.44 19.12
C ALA A 140 -43.32 -16.35 18.35
N LEU A 141 -43.93 -15.18 18.14
CA LEU A 141 -43.27 -14.03 17.54
C LEU A 141 -42.17 -13.47 18.46
N ALA A 142 -42.42 -13.37 19.77
CA ALA A 142 -41.41 -12.96 20.75
C ALA A 142 -40.20 -13.92 20.77
N ALA A 143 -40.44 -15.24 20.78
CA ALA A 143 -39.37 -16.23 20.72
C ALA A 143 -38.56 -16.12 19.42
N LEU A 144 -39.22 -15.88 18.28
CA LEU A 144 -38.54 -15.66 17.00
C LEU A 144 -37.65 -14.42 17.05
N LEU A 145 -38.12 -13.31 17.63
CA LEU A 145 -37.32 -12.09 17.79
C LEU A 145 -36.09 -12.30 18.67
N ILE A 146 -36.21 -13.06 19.77
CA ILE A 146 -35.07 -13.41 20.64
C ILE A 146 -34.02 -14.21 19.85
N VAL A 147 -34.45 -15.24 19.13
CA VAL A 147 -33.53 -16.08 18.33
C VAL A 147 -32.84 -15.27 17.24
N LEU A 148 -33.57 -14.38 16.55
CA LEU A 148 -33.00 -13.49 15.55
C LEU A 148 -31.98 -12.51 16.17
N GLY A 149 -32.29 -11.95 17.34
CA GLY A 149 -31.38 -11.08 18.09
C GLY A 149 -30.07 -11.79 18.46
N VAL A 150 -30.15 -13.02 18.98
CA VAL A 150 -28.96 -13.83 19.32
C VAL A 150 -28.13 -14.17 18.08
N ARG A 151 -28.76 -14.51 16.95
CA ARG A 151 -28.05 -14.82 15.70
C ARG A 151 -27.34 -13.63 15.06
N LEU A 152 -27.77 -12.41 15.35
CA LEU A 152 -27.12 -11.19 14.85
C LEU A 152 -25.86 -10.80 15.64
N THR A 153 -25.67 -11.35 16.83
CA THR A 153 -24.47 -11.12 17.65
C THR A 153 -23.41 -12.17 17.40
N ASP A 154 -22.20 -11.76 17.03
CA ASP A 154 -21.01 -12.63 16.93
C ASP A 154 -20.11 -12.43 18.16
N PRO A 155 -20.13 -13.34 19.15
CA PRO A 155 -19.39 -13.18 20.40
C PRO A 155 -17.86 -13.24 20.21
N ALA A 156 -17.38 -13.93 19.18
CA ALA A 156 -15.95 -14.06 18.91
C ALA A 156 -15.37 -12.72 18.45
N ARG A 157 -16.08 -12.03 17.54
CA ARG A 157 -15.71 -10.72 17.01
C ARG A 157 -15.76 -9.60 18.03
N VAL A 158 -16.70 -9.66 18.98
CA VAL A 158 -16.75 -8.73 20.14
C VAL A 158 -15.54 -8.91 21.06
N ARG A 159 -15.04 -10.15 21.19
CA ARG A 159 -13.87 -10.43 22.03
C ARG A 159 -12.57 -9.90 21.42
N ASP A 160 -12.41 -10.08 20.12
CA ASP A 160 -11.26 -9.57 19.35
C ASP A 160 -11.17 -8.03 19.41
N LEU A 161 -12.32 -7.35 19.30
CA LEU A 161 -12.38 -5.87 19.27
C LEU A 161 -11.83 -5.19 20.54
N ARG A 162 -11.70 -5.90 21.66
CA ARG A 162 -11.17 -5.36 22.93
C ARG A 162 -9.74 -4.86 22.83
N HIS A 163 -8.96 -5.42 21.89
CA HIS A 163 -7.56 -5.06 21.70
C HIS A 163 -7.35 -3.96 20.65
N HIS A 164 -8.41 -3.55 19.96
CA HIS A 164 -8.34 -2.51 18.94
C HIS A 164 -8.53 -1.11 19.55
N ARG A 165 -7.89 -0.11 18.93
CA ARG A 165 -7.98 1.30 19.35
C ARG A 165 -9.40 1.86 19.28
N GLU A 166 -10.29 1.23 18.52
CA GLU A 166 -11.69 1.64 18.30
C GLU A 166 -12.66 1.10 19.35
N ALA A 167 -12.19 0.30 20.32
CA ALA A 167 -13.02 -0.26 21.39
C ALA A 167 -13.90 0.79 22.12
N PRO A 168 -13.42 2.00 22.46
CA PRO A 168 -14.24 3.00 23.14
C PRO A 168 -15.47 3.43 22.34
N ALA A 169 -15.33 3.58 21.02
CA ALA A 169 -16.45 3.93 20.15
C ALA A 169 -17.48 2.81 20.08
N TYR A 170 -17.03 1.55 19.98
CA TYR A 170 -17.94 0.40 19.95
C TYR A 170 -18.75 0.26 21.24
N TYR A 171 -18.08 0.23 22.39
CA TYR A 171 -18.76 0.08 23.68
C TYR A 171 -19.60 1.30 24.05
N GLY A 172 -19.14 2.51 23.69
CA GLY A 172 -19.92 3.74 23.88
C GLY A 172 -21.20 3.74 23.04
N THR A 173 -21.13 3.31 21.78
CA THR A 173 -22.32 3.16 20.92
C THR A 173 -23.28 2.13 21.51
N LEU A 174 -22.79 0.96 21.93
CA LEU A 174 -23.61 -0.08 22.53
C LEU A 174 -24.33 0.40 23.80
N ALA A 175 -23.59 1.01 24.72
CA ALA A 175 -24.16 1.56 25.95
C ALA A 175 -25.19 2.67 25.64
N GLY A 176 -24.88 3.56 24.68
CA GLY A 176 -25.79 4.60 24.22
C GLY A 176 -27.09 4.02 23.66
N VAL A 177 -27.03 3.00 22.81
CA VAL A 177 -28.22 2.37 22.24
C VAL A 177 -29.09 1.71 23.31
N VAL A 178 -28.46 1.03 24.29
CA VAL A 178 -29.17 0.34 25.37
C VAL A 178 -29.82 1.32 26.37
N LEU A 179 -29.15 2.43 26.68
CA LEU A 179 -29.60 3.37 27.73
C LEU A 179 -30.46 4.51 27.19
N LEU A 180 -30.18 4.98 25.97
CA LEU A 180 -30.77 6.20 25.40
C LEU A 180 -31.65 5.92 24.18
N GLY A 181 -31.52 4.75 23.55
CA GLY A 181 -32.19 4.41 22.31
C GLY A 181 -31.29 4.48 21.08
N LEU A 182 -31.78 3.96 19.94
CA LEU A 182 -30.97 3.74 18.75
C LEU A 182 -30.39 5.04 18.16
N GLY A 183 -31.19 6.10 18.07
CA GLY A 183 -30.77 7.36 17.45
C GLY A 183 -29.67 8.04 18.26
N GLU A 184 -29.94 8.27 19.55
CA GLU A 184 -29.03 8.88 20.52
C GLU A 184 -27.76 8.04 20.68
N GLY A 185 -27.88 6.71 20.72
CA GLY A 185 -26.74 5.80 20.81
C GLY A 185 -25.79 5.88 19.62
N VAL A 186 -26.32 5.97 18.40
CA VAL A 186 -25.50 6.17 17.19
C VAL A 186 -24.79 7.52 17.22
N LEU A 187 -25.47 8.60 17.64
CA LEU A 187 -24.85 9.92 17.78
C LEU A 187 -23.70 9.91 18.80
N VAL A 188 -23.86 9.22 19.92
CA VAL A 188 -22.77 9.02 20.91
C VAL A 188 -21.58 8.31 20.26
N GLY A 189 -21.82 7.26 19.49
CA GLY A 189 -20.77 6.54 18.75
C GLY A 189 -19.99 7.43 17.78
N ILE A 190 -20.72 8.19 16.96
CA ILE A 190 -20.15 9.15 16.00
C ILE A 190 -19.34 10.23 16.74
N ALA A 191 -19.85 10.77 17.85
CA ALA A 191 -19.16 11.78 18.63
C ALA A 191 -17.84 11.25 19.21
N ILE A 192 -17.84 10.03 19.78
CA ILE A 192 -16.62 9.39 20.28
C ILE A 192 -15.60 9.20 19.16
N MET A 193 -16.03 8.69 18.00
CA MET A 193 -15.16 8.53 16.84
C MET A 193 -14.59 9.87 16.34
N ALA A 194 -15.42 10.91 16.27
CA ALA A 194 -14.99 12.24 15.85
C ALA A 194 -13.94 12.82 16.82
N VAL A 195 -14.14 12.67 18.13
CA VAL A 195 -13.17 13.11 19.15
C VAL A 195 -11.87 12.31 19.05
N MET A 196 -11.94 11.00 18.81
CA MET A 196 -10.76 10.15 18.63
C MET A 196 -9.98 10.52 17.35
N ALA A 197 -10.69 10.76 16.25
CA ALA A 197 -10.11 11.21 14.99
C ALA A 197 -9.46 12.60 15.17
N LEU A 198 -10.13 13.53 15.83
CA LEU A 198 -9.59 14.85 16.14
C LEU A 198 -8.32 14.74 17.01
N ARG A 199 -8.34 13.91 18.06
CA ARG A 199 -7.16 13.65 18.89
C ARG A 199 -6.00 13.06 18.09
N ARG A 200 -6.29 12.22 17.09
CA ARG A 200 -5.25 11.69 16.19
C ARG A 200 -4.64 12.79 15.35
N LEU A 201 -5.46 13.69 14.79
CA LEU A 201 -5.00 14.85 14.00
C LEU A 201 -4.20 15.85 14.84
N THR A 202 -4.36 15.86 16.17
CA THR A 202 -3.55 16.71 17.07
C THR A 202 -2.19 16.13 17.46
N ARG A 203 -1.84 14.91 17.03
CA ARG A 203 -0.53 14.32 17.35
C ARG A 203 0.53 14.89 16.42
N LEU A 204 1.11 16.01 16.83
CA LEU A 204 2.29 16.62 16.23
C LEU A 204 3.52 16.37 17.10
N SER A 205 4.56 15.78 16.49
CA SER A 205 5.87 15.62 17.10
C SER A 205 6.81 16.72 16.61
N VAL A 206 7.55 17.32 17.53
CA VAL A 206 8.59 18.31 17.21
C VAL A 206 9.85 17.86 17.91
N ARG A 207 10.90 17.59 17.13
CA ARG A 207 12.23 17.23 17.63
C ARG A 207 13.19 18.33 17.24
N THR A 208 14.08 18.70 18.15
CA THR A 208 15.12 19.69 17.92
C THR A 208 16.44 19.05 18.29
N GLU A 209 17.33 18.97 17.31
CA GLU A 209 18.66 18.39 17.45
C GLU A 209 19.70 19.49 17.18
N GLU A 210 20.75 19.52 17.99
CA GLU A 210 21.89 20.41 17.75
C GLU A 210 22.88 19.69 16.83
N LEU A 211 23.12 20.23 15.65
CA LEU A 211 24.14 19.69 14.75
C LEU A 211 25.50 20.07 15.32
N VAL A 212 26.12 19.16 16.07
CA VAL A 212 27.50 19.30 16.52
C VAL A 212 28.42 19.26 15.29
N PRO A 213 29.20 20.32 15.00
CA PRO A 213 30.14 20.28 13.88
C PRO A 213 31.18 19.18 14.11
N VAL A 214 31.49 18.44 13.04
CA VAL A 214 32.54 17.41 13.05
C VAL A 214 33.89 18.08 13.31
N PRO A 215 34.75 17.56 14.21
CA PRO A 215 36.06 18.16 14.45
C PRO A 215 36.91 18.09 13.17
N GLY A 216 37.18 19.22 12.52
CA GLY A 216 38.08 19.30 11.35
C GLY A 216 37.65 20.28 10.26
N ASP A 217 36.36 20.56 10.13
CA ASP A 217 35.90 21.73 9.36
C ASP A 217 36.11 22.98 10.22
N GLY A 218 36.49 24.11 9.62
CA GLY A 218 36.82 25.36 10.32
C GLY A 218 35.65 25.92 11.17
N PRO A 219 35.67 27.20 11.57
CA PRO A 219 34.57 27.78 12.36
C PRO A 219 33.26 27.83 11.53
N VAL A 220 32.51 26.73 11.52
CA VAL A 220 31.17 26.65 10.96
C VAL A 220 30.22 27.22 12.02
N PRO A 221 29.36 28.21 11.69
CA PRO A 221 28.41 28.73 12.65
C PRO A 221 27.48 27.60 13.14
N PRO A 222 27.07 27.59 14.42
CA PRO A 222 26.21 26.55 14.97
C PRO A 222 24.92 26.47 14.14
N ARG A 223 24.58 25.26 13.67
CA ARG A 223 23.32 24.98 12.96
C ARG A 223 22.40 24.16 13.86
N ARG A 224 21.10 24.48 13.87
CA ARG A 224 20.09 23.69 14.56
C ARG A 224 19.22 22.97 13.56
N HIS A 225 18.95 21.70 13.83
CA HIS A 225 18.06 20.89 13.03
C HIS A 225 16.73 20.74 13.77
N VAL A 226 15.63 21.10 13.13
CA VAL A 226 14.28 21.00 13.68
C VAL A 226 13.47 20.11 12.77
N VAL A 227 12.91 19.04 13.31
CA VAL A 227 12.06 18.11 12.57
C VAL A 227 10.63 18.20 13.11
N VAL A 228 9.67 18.49 12.22
CA VAL A 228 8.25 18.53 12.53
C VAL A 228 7.56 17.37 11.82
N GLU A 229 6.96 16.46 12.59
CA GLU A 229 6.32 15.24 12.07
C GLU A 229 4.83 15.17 12.42
N GLY A 230 4.01 14.78 11.44
CA GLY A 230 2.58 14.51 11.61
C GLY A 230 1.66 15.52 10.90
N THR A 231 0.45 15.74 11.42
CA THR A 231 -0.50 16.71 10.82
C THR A 231 -0.30 18.09 11.44
N PHE A 232 0.17 19.06 10.65
CA PHE A 232 0.50 20.39 11.16
C PHE A 232 -0.62 21.41 10.94
N THR A 233 -1.55 21.45 11.89
CA THR A 233 -2.67 22.41 11.91
C THR A 233 -2.43 23.55 12.89
N PHE A 234 -3.32 24.53 12.92
CA PHE A 234 -3.39 25.61 13.91
C PHE A 234 -3.22 25.12 15.35
N LEU A 235 -3.75 23.94 15.70
CA LEU A 235 -3.63 23.35 17.03
C LEU A 235 -2.18 22.98 17.39
N GLY A 236 -1.35 22.71 16.39
CA GLY A 236 0.08 22.39 16.52
C GLY A 236 0.99 23.62 16.59
N VAL A 237 0.51 24.79 16.11
CA VAL A 237 1.30 26.04 16.04
C VAL A 237 1.96 26.41 17.36
N PRO A 238 1.26 26.45 18.52
CA PRO A 238 1.89 26.84 19.78
C PRO A 238 3.08 25.96 20.16
N ARG A 239 3.05 24.67 19.80
CA ARG A 239 4.11 23.70 20.12
C ARG A 239 5.33 23.91 19.23
N VAL A 240 5.12 24.10 17.93
CA VAL A 240 6.20 24.38 16.95
C VAL A 240 6.82 25.74 17.23
N THR A 241 6.02 26.80 17.39
CA THR A 241 6.52 28.14 17.67
C THR A 241 7.30 28.19 18.99
N ARG A 242 6.92 27.42 20.02
CA ARG A 242 7.69 27.32 21.26
C ARG A 242 9.08 26.73 21.02
N ALA A 243 9.17 25.60 20.31
CA ALA A 243 10.46 24.99 19.97
C ALA A 243 11.33 25.91 19.11
N LEU A 244 10.72 26.59 18.13
CA LEU A 244 11.42 27.54 17.25
C LEU A 244 11.90 28.81 17.98
N ARG A 245 11.22 29.24 19.05
CA ARG A 245 11.65 30.37 19.89
C ARG A 245 12.83 30.05 20.79
N GLU A 246 13.07 28.78 21.08
CA GLU A 246 14.22 28.33 21.89
C GLU A 246 15.54 28.37 21.08
N ILE A 247 15.47 28.71 19.79
CA ILE A 247 16.61 28.85 18.88
C ILE A 247 17.28 30.23 19.06
N PRO A 248 18.60 30.29 19.29
CA PRO A 248 19.36 31.54 19.39
C PRO A 248 19.28 32.37 18.10
N ALA A 249 19.20 33.69 18.26
CA ALA A 249 19.25 34.63 17.14
C ALA A 249 20.59 34.52 16.38
N GLY A 250 20.55 34.68 15.05
CA GLY A 250 21.74 34.58 14.19
C GLY A 250 22.20 33.15 13.86
N CYS A 251 21.55 32.12 14.42
CA CYS A 251 21.85 30.71 14.15
C CYS A 251 21.28 30.26 12.79
N GLY A 252 22.00 29.38 12.09
CA GLY A 252 21.46 28.67 10.93
C GLY A 252 20.48 27.58 11.37
N VAL A 253 19.30 27.49 10.76
CA VAL A 253 18.28 26.49 11.09
C VAL A 253 17.94 25.69 9.85
N ASP A 254 18.04 24.38 9.95
CA ASP A 254 17.53 23.45 8.95
C ASP A 254 16.20 22.90 9.51
N LEU A 255 15.08 23.22 8.87
CA LEU A 255 13.72 22.89 9.30
C LEU A 255 13.12 21.85 8.36
N ASP A 256 13.05 20.61 8.81
CA ASP A 256 12.45 19.50 8.06
C ASP A 256 10.96 19.39 8.41
N LEU A 257 10.10 19.62 7.41
CA LEU A 257 8.65 19.45 7.51
C LEU A 257 8.27 18.08 6.92
N ASN A 258 8.14 17.09 7.79
CA ASN A 258 7.60 15.78 7.45
C ASN A 258 6.12 15.71 7.83
N VAL A 259 5.32 16.55 7.16
CA VAL A 259 3.90 16.75 7.49
C VAL A 259 2.98 16.21 6.41
N ASP A 260 1.93 15.50 6.83
CA ASP A 260 0.93 14.93 5.91
C ASP A 260 -0.03 16.01 5.38
N PHE A 261 -0.15 17.11 6.12
CA PHE A 261 -1.02 18.24 5.82
C PHE A 261 -0.58 19.46 6.63
N MET A 262 -0.66 20.65 6.03
CA MET A 262 -0.42 21.93 6.69
C MET A 262 -1.55 22.91 6.38
N ASP A 263 -2.17 23.49 7.42
CA ASP A 263 -3.17 24.55 7.21
C ASP A 263 -2.52 25.94 7.09
N HIS A 264 -3.33 26.92 6.66
CA HIS A 264 -2.83 28.28 6.43
C HIS A 264 -2.25 28.94 7.70
N ALA A 265 -2.84 28.67 8.87
CA ALA A 265 -2.35 29.24 10.12
C ALA A 265 -0.99 28.65 10.53
N ALA A 266 -0.79 27.35 10.28
CA ALA A 266 0.48 26.66 10.46
C ALA A 266 1.56 27.18 9.52
N PHE A 267 1.21 27.36 8.23
CA PHE A 267 2.07 28.01 7.26
C PHE A 267 2.47 29.43 7.68
N ASP A 268 1.50 30.29 7.98
CA ASP A 268 1.73 31.69 8.34
C ASP A 268 2.63 31.80 9.59
N ALA A 269 2.43 30.92 10.58
CA ALA A 269 3.27 30.88 11.77
C ALA A 269 4.75 30.54 11.48
N ILE A 270 5.03 29.56 10.61
CA ILE A 270 6.40 29.24 10.19
C ILE A 270 6.97 30.36 9.33
N HIS A 271 6.19 30.88 8.38
CA HIS A 271 6.62 31.89 7.43
C HIS A 271 7.01 33.20 8.14
N GLN A 272 6.17 33.66 9.06
CA GLN A 272 6.46 34.84 9.88
C GLN A 272 7.68 34.61 10.78
N TRP A 273 7.80 33.43 11.39
CA TRP A 273 8.97 33.10 12.20
C TRP A 273 10.26 33.10 11.36
N ARG A 274 10.24 32.49 10.16
CA ARG A 274 11.37 32.47 9.23
C ARG A 274 11.82 33.88 8.90
N ILE A 275 10.90 34.73 8.44
CA ILE A 275 11.21 36.12 8.08
C ILE A 275 11.80 36.87 9.28
N ALA A 276 11.23 36.68 10.48
CA ALA A 276 11.74 37.31 11.70
C ALA A 276 13.15 36.83 12.06
N HIS A 277 13.43 35.53 11.90
CA HIS A 277 14.74 34.93 12.20
C HIS A 277 15.81 35.35 11.19
N GLU A 278 15.48 35.39 9.90
CA GLU A 278 16.37 35.87 8.83
C GLU A 278 16.71 37.35 9.00
N ARG A 279 15.74 38.18 9.43
CA ARG A 279 15.99 39.60 9.75
C ARG A 279 16.95 39.80 10.92
N GLN A 280 17.04 38.84 11.84
CA GLN A 280 17.98 38.86 12.95
C GLN A 280 19.37 38.31 12.58
N GLY A 281 19.63 38.08 11.29
CA GLY A 281 20.90 37.58 10.77
C GLY A 281 21.02 36.05 10.80
N GLY A 282 19.95 35.33 11.14
CA GLY A 282 19.89 33.87 10.99
C GLY A 282 19.69 33.45 9.54
N ARG A 283 19.89 32.18 9.23
CA ARG A 283 19.54 31.59 7.93
C ARG A 283 18.61 30.42 8.19
N VAL A 284 17.51 30.32 7.46
CA VAL A 284 16.58 29.19 7.58
C VAL A 284 16.51 28.46 6.24
N ASP A 285 16.74 27.16 6.26
CA ASP A 285 16.49 26.25 5.15
C ASP A 285 15.29 25.38 5.50
N ILE A 286 14.29 25.28 4.62
CA ILE A 286 13.06 24.51 4.88
C ILE A 286 12.98 23.37 3.88
N ASP A 287 13.10 22.14 4.35
CA ASP A 287 13.01 20.92 3.54
C ASP A 287 11.65 20.25 3.77
N GLU A 288 10.86 20.05 2.71
CA GLU A 288 9.57 19.36 2.79
C GLU A 288 9.66 17.95 2.21
N VAL A 289 9.26 16.95 2.98
CA VAL A 289 9.32 15.53 2.54
C VAL A 289 8.07 15.14 1.72
N HIS A 290 6.94 15.83 1.94
CA HIS A 290 5.66 15.50 1.32
C HIS A 290 5.00 16.73 0.67
N GLU A 291 4.58 16.59 -0.60
CA GLU A 291 3.67 17.47 -1.34
C GLU A 291 4.01 18.98 -1.47
N ALA A 292 5.23 19.44 -1.14
CA ALA A 292 5.66 20.85 -1.35
C ALA A 292 4.62 21.89 -0.87
N TRP A 293 3.96 21.62 0.27
CA TRP A 293 2.87 22.43 0.81
C TRP A 293 3.27 23.88 1.08
N TYR A 294 4.46 24.11 1.66
CA TYR A 294 4.99 25.43 1.96
C TYR A 294 5.31 26.21 0.68
N GLU A 295 5.95 25.57 -0.30
CA GLU A 295 6.27 26.21 -1.58
C GLU A 295 5.00 26.64 -2.33
N ARG A 296 3.97 25.76 -2.37
CA ARG A 296 2.67 26.06 -2.98
C ARG A 296 1.90 27.17 -2.26
N ALA A 297 1.96 27.20 -0.93
CA ALA A 297 1.34 28.26 -0.14
C ALA A 297 2.04 29.63 -0.37
N VAL A 298 3.35 29.65 -0.61
CA VAL A 298 4.08 30.87 -1.02
C VAL A 298 3.68 31.33 -2.43
N THR A 299 3.45 30.41 -3.37
CA THR A 299 3.09 30.75 -4.76
C THR A 299 1.59 30.98 -4.99
N GLY A 300 0.73 30.66 -4.02
CA GLY A 300 -0.71 30.95 -4.03
C GLY A 300 -1.57 29.87 -4.70
N ASP A 301 -1.03 28.68 -4.97
CA ASP A 301 -1.77 27.58 -5.60
C ASP A 301 -2.44 26.69 -4.53
N MET A 302 -3.78 26.75 -4.45
CA MET A 302 -4.59 26.13 -3.38
C MET A 302 -5.50 25.00 -3.89
N THR A 303 -5.16 24.37 -5.02
CA THR A 303 -5.93 23.23 -5.53
C THR A 303 -5.86 22.03 -4.57
N GLN A 304 -7.03 21.46 -4.21
CA GLN A 304 -7.13 20.33 -3.27
C GLN A 304 -6.43 19.08 -3.83
N PRO A 305 -5.54 18.41 -3.09
CA PRO A 305 -5.03 17.12 -3.51
C PRO A 305 -6.06 16.04 -3.20
N GLY A 306 -6.50 15.33 -4.25
CA GLY A 306 -6.83 13.92 -4.08
C GLY A 306 -5.57 13.20 -3.63
N LYS A 307 -5.67 12.28 -2.66
CA LYS A 307 -4.57 11.45 -2.12
C LYS A 307 -3.54 11.13 -3.20
N ALA A 308 -2.44 11.87 -3.25
CA ALA A 308 -1.33 11.56 -4.13
C ALA A 308 -0.42 10.58 -3.40
N ALA A 309 0.02 9.54 -4.11
CA ALA A 309 0.95 8.54 -3.62
C ALA A 309 2.26 9.18 -3.11
N PRO A 310 3.02 8.51 -2.20
CA PRO A 310 4.31 9.00 -1.68
C PRO A 310 5.24 9.45 -2.83
N PRO A 311 6.19 10.37 -2.59
CA PRO A 311 7.00 10.99 -3.64
C PRO A 311 7.67 9.91 -4.49
N ALA A 312 7.06 9.63 -5.63
CA ALA A 312 7.43 8.48 -6.44
C ALA A 312 8.58 8.90 -7.34
N ARG A 313 9.80 8.54 -6.92
CA ARG A 313 10.83 7.83 -7.72
C ARG A 313 12.25 8.29 -7.36
N TRP A 314 12.67 8.10 -6.12
CA TRP A 314 14.12 8.15 -5.77
C TRP A 314 14.97 7.18 -6.62
N TRP A 315 14.32 6.20 -7.25
CA TRP A 315 14.90 5.23 -8.16
C TRP A 315 14.76 5.59 -9.65
N ALA A 316 14.03 6.67 -10.02
CA ALA A 316 13.92 7.05 -11.43
C ALA A 316 15.20 7.73 -11.93
N PRO A 317 15.50 7.58 -13.25
CA PRO A 317 16.52 8.37 -13.93
C PRO A 317 16.34 9.86 -13.71
N TRP A 318 17.44 10.62 -13.59
CA TRP A 318 17.41 12.07 -13.37
C TRP A 318 16.57 12.83 -14.40
N ALA A 319 16.56 12.38 -15.66
CA ALA A 319 15.72 12.94 -16.72
C ALA A 319 14.21 12.81 -16.44
N ASN A 320 13.80 11.73 -15.77
CA ASN A 320 12.40 11.45 -15.45
C ASN A 320 11.94 12.12 -14.14
N ARG A 321 12.87 12.57 -13.30
CA ARG A 321 12.56 13.37 -12.10
C ARG A 321 12.21 14.82 -12.42
N ARG A 322 12.65 15.34 -13.58
CA ARG A 322 12.49 16.73 -14.01
C ARG A 322 11.27 17.03 -14.86
N ARG A 323 10.38 16.07 -15.15
CA ARG A 323 9.14 16.37 -15.90
C ARG A 323 8.15 17.14 -15.00
N ARG A 324 8.35 18.46 -14.92
CA ARG A 324 7.24 19.41 -14.72
C ARG A 324 6.23 19.21 -15.86
N PRO A 325 4.91 19.25 -15.59
CA PRO A 325 3.93 19.18 -16.66
C PRO A 325 4.00 20.34 -17.68
N GLU A 326 4.63 21.49 -17.40
CA GLU A 326 4.41 22.71 -18.21
C GLU A 326 5.62 23.64 -18.41
N ALA A 327 6.87 23.25 -18.13
CA ALA A 327 8.02 24.17 -18.29
C ALA A 327 8.85 23.92 -19.57
N GLU A 328 8.57 24.77 -20.57
CA GLU A 328 9.45 25.38 -21.59
C GLU A 328 10.58 24.57 -22.25
N LEU A 329 10.48 24.52 -23.58
CA LEU A 329 11.41 23.94 -24.55
C LEU A 329 12.74 24.73 -24.73
N ASP A 330 13.05 25.72 -23.89
CA ASP A 330 14.18 26.65 -24.08
C ASP A 330 15.17 26.73 -22.90
N ALA A 331 15.23 25.71 -22.03
CA ALA A 331 16.29 25.66 -21.02
C ALA A 331 17.65 25.35 -21.67
N PRO A 332 18.73 26.11 -21.39
CA PRO A 332 20.05 25.83 -21.93
C PRO A 332 20.49 24.40 -21.54
N GLU A 333 21.09 23.69 -22.51
CA GLU A 333 21.58 22.31 -22.34
C GLU A 333 22.40 22.20 -21.05
N THR A 334 21.79 21.61 -20.01
CA THR A 334 22.45 21.43 -18.73
C THR A 334 23.54 20.38 -18.92
N SER A 335 24.79 20.68 -18.55
CA SER A 335 25.89 19.73 -18.69
C SER A 335 25.58 18.41 -17.95
N PRO A 336 25.93 17.23 -18.49
CA PRO A 336 25.78 15.96 -17.78
C PRO A 336 26.44 15.96 -16.39
N ALA A 337 27.55 16.69 -16.24
CA ALA A 337 28.22 16.85 -14.95
C ALA A 337 27.36 17.65 -13.95
N ASP A 338 26.68 18.69 -14.41
CA ASP A 338 25.78 19.48 -13.57
C ASP A 338 24.55 18.68 -13.14
N VAL A 339 24.02 17.80 -14.01
CA VAL A 339 22.94 16.87 -13.65
C VAL A 339 23.39 15.94 -12.52
N LEU A 340 24.60 15.36 -12.63
CA LEU A 340 25.17 14.50 -11.59
C LEU A 340 25.40 15.27 -10.28
N LEU A 341 26.01 16.46 -10.34
CA LEU A 341 26.28 17.29 -9.17
C LEU A 341 24.99 17.72 -8.47
N ASN A 342 23.93 18.02 -9.22
CA ASN A 342 22.61 18.30 -8.65
C ASN A 342 22.04 17.06 -7.94
N GLY A 343 22.19 15.87 -8.52
CA GLY A 343 21.80 14.62 -7.85
C GLY A 343 22.59 14.35 -6.55
N ILE A 344 23.88 14.70 -6.52
CA ILE A 344 24.71 14.60 -5.31
C ILE A 344 24.25 15.61 -4.25
N ARG A 345 23.91 16.84 -4.65
CA ARG A 345 23.35 17.86 -3.75
C ARG A 345 22.02 17.38 -3.15
N GLU A 346 21.14 16.81 -3.97
CA GLU A 346 19.88 16.20 -3.52
C GLU A 346 20.13 15.04 -2.54
N TYR A 347 21.07 14.15 -2.86
CA TYR A 347 21.49 13.09 -1.94
C TYR A 347 21.97 13.65 -0.60
N HIS A 348 22.84 14.67 -0.59
CA HIS A 348 23.33 15.28 0.64
C HIS A 348 22.23 16.00 1.45
N GLY A 349 21.32 16.69 0.78
CA GLY A 349 20.20 17.39 1.43
C GLY A 349 19.16 16.45 2.02
N SER A 350 18.87 15.32 1.37
CA SER A 350 17.79 14.42 1.77
C SER A 350 18.30 13.06 2.28
N THR A 351 18.81 12.23 1.37
CA THR A 351 19.04 10.80 1.59
C THR A 351 20.22 10.55 2.55
N ALA A 352 21.26 11.38 2.49
CA ALA A 352 22.47 11.23 3.28
C ALA A 352 22.18 11.23 4.78
N ARG A 353 21.24 12.05 5.26
CA ARG A 353 20.82 12.07 6.67
C ARG A 353 20.22 10.72 7.10
N LEU A 354 19.40 10.12 6.23
CA LEU A 354 18.72 8.84 6.48
C LEU A 354 19.70 7.66 6.46
N VAL A 355 20.68 7.66 5.54
CA VAL A 355 21.64 6.54 5.42
C VAL A 355 22.87 6.71 6.30
N ARG A 356 23.13 7.91 6.86
CA ARG A 356 24.33 8.19 7.69
C ARG A 356 24.50 7.23 8.86
N PRO A 357 23.47 6.87 9.65
CA PRO A 357 23.64 5.90 10.74
C PRO A 357 24.11 4.54 10.23
N ILE A 358 23.49 4.04 9.16
CA ILE A 358 23.82 2.75 8.53
C ILE A 358 25.25 2.80 7.98
N MET A 359 25.60 3.84 7.23
CA MET A 359 26.94 4.00 6.67
C MET A 359 28.01 4.16 7.74
N SER A 360 27.70 4.82 8.87
CA SER A 360 28.62 4.96 9.99
C SER A 360 28.90 3.62 10.67
N GLU A 361 27.88 2.76 10.80
CA GLU A 361 28.02 1.41 11.32
C GLU A 361 28.85 0.52 10.38
N LEU A 362 28.64 0.66 9.06
CA LEU A 362 29.38 -0.06 8.02
C LEU A 362 30.78 0.52 7.74
N ALA A 363 31.08 1.74 8.18
CA ALA A 363 32.30 2.47 7.82
C ALA A 363 33.59 1.73 8.19
N MET A 364 33.55 0.95 9.28
CA MET A 364 34.72 0.21 9.79
C MET A 364 34.79 -1.23 9.26
N LYS A 365 33.67 -1.82 8.85
CA LYS A 365 33.62 -3.21 8.36
C LYS A 365 32.36 -3.48 7.53
N GLN A 366 32.54 -4.10 6.36
CA GLN A 366 31.46 -4.65 5.55
C GLN A 366 31.19 -6.13 5.90
N LYS A 367 29.91 -6.54 5.83
CA LYS A 367 29.46 -7.94 5.99
C LYS A 367 28.32 -8.29 5.00
N PRO A 368 28.56 -8.20 3.68
CA PRO A 368 27.59 -8.60 2.68
C PRO A 368 27.24 -10.09 2.76
N GLN A 369 26.00 -10.41 2.42
CA GLN A 369 25.49 -11.78 2.42
C GLN A 369 25.64 -12.46 1.05
N HIS A 370 25.69 -11.68 -0.03
CA HIS A 370 25.71 -12.19 -1.39
C HIS A 370 26.76 -11.47 -2.26
N LEU A 371 27.49 -12.25 -3.07
CA LEU A 371 28.27 -11.73 -4.20
C LEU A 371 27.33 -11.67 -5.40
N PHE A 372 27.14 -10.49 -5.98
CA PHE A 372 26.24 -10.26 -7.10
C PHE A 372 27.03 -9.83 -8.35
N ILE A 373 27.22 -10.74 -9.29
CA ILE A 373 27.90 -10.47 -10.57
C ILE A 373 26.85 -10.15 -11.64
N THR A 374 26.93 -8.97 -12.24
CA THR A 374 25.92 -8.49 -13.20
C THR A 374 26.52 -7.62 -14.30
N CYS A 375 25.69 -7.23 -15.26
CA CYS A 375 26.09 -6.39 -16.38
C CYS A 375 26.31 -4.92 -15.95
N VAL A 376 27.22 -4.22 -16.63
CA VAL A 376 27.39 -2.75 -16.53
C VAL A 376 26.24 -1.95 -17.15
N ASP A 377 25.26 -2.61 -17.79
CA ASP A 377 24.08 -1.95 -18.35
C ASP A 377 23.41 -1.04 -17.32
N SER A 378 23.26 0.24 -17.67
CA SER A 378 22.80 1.28 -16.74
C SER A 378 21.36 1.09 -16.24
N ARG A 379 20.59 0.20 -16.89
CA ARG A 379 19.23 -0.15 -16.50
C ARG A 379 19.18 -1.27 -15.46
N VAL A 380 20.29 -2.00 -15.28
CA VAL A 380 20.40 -3.07 -14.29
C VAL A 380 20.93 -2.50 -12.99
N VAL A 381 20.06 -2.38 -11.99
CA VAL A 381 20.39 -1.83 -10.67
C VAL A 381 20.10 -2.88 -9.60
N PRO A 382 21.10 -3.66 -9.15
CA PRO A 382 20.92 -4.81 -8.25
C PRO A 382 20.12 -4.48 -6.99
N ASN A 383 20.43 -3.36 -6.34
CA ASN A 383 19.76 -2.94 -5.11
C ASN A 383 18.25 -2.68 -5.29
N ILE A 384 17.83 -2.23 -6.48
CA ILE A 384 16.40 -2.01 -6.76
C ILE A 384 15.70 -3.35 -6.98
N ILE A 385 16.27 -4.22 -7.82
CA ILE A 385 15.61 -5.49 -8.20
C ILE A 385 15.60 -6.52 -7.06
N THR A 386 16.47 -6.36 -6.06
CA THR A 386 16.55 -7.23 -4.87
C THR A 386 15.99 -6.58 -3.61
N ALA A 387 15.56 -5.32 -3.67
CA ALA A 387 15.17 -4.52 -2.51
C ALA A 387 16.23 -4.52 -1.37
N SER A 388 17.51 -4.48 -1.73
CA SER A 388 18.64 -4.55 -0.79
C SER A 388 19.21 -3.18 -0.44
N GLY A 389 19.60 -3.02 0.82
CA GLY A 389 20.19 -1.81 1.37
C GLY A 389 21.73 -1.76 1.23
N PRO A 390 22.35 -0.67 1.72
CA PRO A 390 23.80 -0.60 1.84
C PRO A 390 24.36 -1.75 2.68
N GLY A 391 25.37 -2.43 2.15
CA GLY A 391 26.07 -3.50 2.87
C GLY A 391 25.53 -4.91 2.65
N ASP A 392 24.34 -5.09 2.04
CA ASP A 392 23.75 -6.42 1.81
C ASP A 392 24.42 -7.19 0.66
N LEU A 393 24.74 -6.47 -0.43
CA LEU A 393 25.32 -7.04 -1.65
C LEU A 393 26.77 -6.58 -1.84
N PHE A 394 27.64 -7.52 -2.19
CA PHE A 394 28.96 -7.24 -2.76
C PHE A 394 28.87 -7.38 -4.27
N ILE A 395 28.97 -6.28 -5.02
CA ILE A 395 28.58 -6.25 -6.43
C ILE A 395 29.80 -6.16 -7.36
N ASN A 396 29.92 -7.08 -8.31
CA ASN A 396 30.83 -6.96 -9.46
C ASN A 396 30.02 -6.65 -10.72
N ARG A 397 30.31 -5.51 -11.36
CA ARG A 397 29.65 -5.11 -12.62
C ARG A 397 30.66 -5.15 -13.76
N ASN A 398 30.41 -5.99 -14.75
CA ASN A 398 31.26 -6.09 -15.94
C ASN A 398 30.42 -6.25 -17.23
N VAL A 399 31.02 -6.11 -18.41
CA VAL A 399 30.28 -6.17 -19.67
C VAL A 399 29.78 -7.60 -19.93
N GLY A 400 28.46 -7.81 -19.91
CA GLY A 400 27.86 -9.12 -20.17
C GLY A 400 27.79 -10.06 -18.96
N ALA A 401 28.09 -9.57 -17.75
CA ALA A 401 28.14 -10.37 -16.51
C ALA A 401 29.03 -11.61 -16.65
N LEU A 402 30.17 -11.49 -17.36
CA LEU A 402 31.05 -12.60 -17.71
C LEU A 402 31.97 -12.97 -16.54
N VAL A 403 32.19 -14.27 -16.40
CA VAL A 403 33.14 -14.90 -15.49
C VAL A 403 34.20 -15.62 -16.34
N PRO A 404 35.44 -15.13 -16.36
CA PRO A 404 36.57 -15.82 -16.95
C PRO A 404 36.75 -17.22 -16.36
N ARG A 405 36.94 -18.23 -17.21
CA ARG A 405 37.27 -19.59 -16.76
C ARG A 405 38.64 -19.64 -16.10
N HIS A 406 38.78 -20.50 -15.10
CA HIS A 406 40.08 -20.80 -14.52
C HIS A 406 41.05 -21.31 -15.61
N GLY A 407 42.25 -20.73 -15.65
CA GLY A 407 43.27 -21.07 -16.65
C GLY A 407 42.96 -20.61 -18.08
N SER A 408 42.03 -19.66 -18.30
CA SER A 408 41.77 -19.13 -19.64
C SER A 408 43.01 -18.45 -20.23
N ARG A 409 43.25 -18.65 -21.54
CA ARG A 409 44.42 -18.06 -22.25
C ARG A 409 44.51 -16.54 -22.10
N THR A 410 43.36 -15.88 -22.05
CA THR A 410 43.25 -14.49 -21.64
C THR A 410 42.98 -14.51 -20.13
N PRO A 411 43.95 -14.16 -19.27
CA PRO A 411 43.67 -14.01 -17.85
C PRO A 411 42.87 -12.73 -17.61
N ASP A 412 42.03 -12.76 -16.58
CA ASP A 412 41.45 -11.56 -15.98
C ASP A 412 41.50 -11.72 -14.46
N ASP A 413 42.30 -10.86 -13.85
CA ASP A 413 42.54 -10.89 -12.41
C ASP A 413 41.43 -10.15 -11.65
N SER A 414 40.58 -9.38 -12.34
CA SER A 414 39.56 -8.54 -11.71
C SER A 414 38.39 -9.35 -11.16
N VAL A 415 37.78 -10.21 -12.00
CA VAL A 415 36.65 -11.05 -11.57
C VAL A 415 37.12 -12.14 -10.62
N SER A 416 38.27 -12.76 -10.89
CA SER A 416 38.85 -13.78 -10.01
C SER A 416 39.18 -13.21 -8.63
N ALA A 417 39.86 -12.07 -8.54
CA ALA A 417 40.13 -11.41 -7.25
C ALA A 417 38.85 -10.99 -6.52
N THR A 418 37.80 -10.57 -7.26
CA THR A 418 36.48 -10.28 -6.65
C THR A 418 35.89 -11.52 -5.98
N VAL A 419 35.90 -12.66 -6.68
CA VAL A 419 35.35 -13.92 -6.19
C VAL A 419 36.17 -14.44 -5.00
N GLU A 420 37.49 -14.36 -5.06
CA GLU A 420 38.38 -14.71 -3.95
C GLU A 420 38.16 -13.81 -2.72
N TYR A 421 38.08 -12.50 -2.91
CA TYR A 421 37.85 -11.57 -1.80
C TYR A 421 36.49 -11.81 -1.15
N ALA A 422 35.44 -11.98 -1.96
CA ALA A 422 34.10 -12.25 -1.47
C ALA A 422 34.03 -13.52 -0.61
N THR A 423 34.64 -14.60 -1.08
CA THR A 423 34.50 -15.93 -0.47
C THR A 423 35.52 -16.22 0.62
N ASN A 424 36.72 -15.64 0.55
CA ASN A 424 37.82 -15.92 1.48
C ASN A 424 38.07 -14.78 2.49
N VAL A 425 37.68 -13.54 2.18
CA VAL A 425 37.86 -12.39 3.10
C VAL A 425 36.53 -11.96 3.72
N LEU A 426 35.46 -11.88 2.93
CA LEU A 426 34.14 -11.47 3.41
C LEU A 426 33.29 -12.64 3.91
N ASP A 427 33.72 -13.88 3.67
CA ASP A 427 33.02 -15.12 4.04
C ASP A 427 31.59 -15.21 3.48
N ILE A 428 31.39 -14.67 2.27
CA ILE A 428 30.11 -14.77 1.56
C ILE A 428 29.84 -16.23 1.20
N LYS A 429 28.61 -16.69 1.45
CA LYS A 429 28.15 -18.06 1.19
C LYS A 429 27.28 -18.21 -0.05
N THR A 430 26.99 -17.12 -0.77
CA THR A 430 26.15 -17.17 -1.97
C THR A 430 26.71 -16.30 -3.08
N ILE A 431 26.84 -16.86 -4.28
CA ILE A 431 27.28 -16.15 -5.50
C ILE A 431 26.15 -16.16 -6.52
N THR A 432 25.74 -14.98 -6.95
CA THR A 432 24.67 -14.77 -7.91
C THR A 432 25.21 -14.25 -9.23
N ILE A 433 24.83 -14.88 -10.35
CA ILE A 433 25.00 -14.33 -11.70
C ILE A 433 23.66 -13.78 -12.18
N CYS A 434 23.60 -12.50 -12.54
CA CYS A 434 22.41 -11.87 -13.08
C CYS A 434 22.60 -11.47 -14.54
N GLY A 435 21.91 -12.16 -15.45
CA GLY A 435 21.73 -11.75 -16.84
C GLY A 435 20.55 -10.78 -17.00
N HIS A 436 20.37 -10.22 -18.20
CA HIS A 436 19.22 -9.36 -18.49
C HIS A 436 18.78 -9.42 -19.96
N SER A 437 17.54 -9.03 -20.24
CA SER A 437 17.03 -8.90 -21.62
C SER A 437 17.75 -7.79 -22.39
N ASN A 438 17.85 -7.97 -23.71
CA ASN A 438 18.52 -7.05 -24.64
C ASN A 438 19.94 -6.64 -24.21
N CYS A 439 20.75 -7.62 -23.80
CA CYS A 439 22.14 -7.39 -23.41
C CYS A 439 23.02 -7.06 -24.63
N GLY A 440 23.63 -5.87 -24.64
CA GLY A 440 24.50 -5.44 -25.73
C GLY A 440 25.74 -6.32 -25.94
N ALA A 441 26.29 -6.89 -24.85
CA ALA A 441 27.41 -7.82 -24.94
C ALA A 441 27.02 -9.14 -25.65
N MET A 442 25.84 -9.68 -25.31
CA MET A 442 25.33 -10.89 -25.95
C MET A 442 24.90 -10.63 -27.39
N ALA A 443 24.36 -9.44 -27.69
CA ALA A 443 24.06 -9.04 -29.06
C ALA A 443 25.33 -8.97 -29.92
N ALA A 444 26.41 -8.36 -29.40
CA ALA A 444 27.69 -8.30 -30.08
C ALA A 444 28.27 -9.71 -30.35
N LEU A 445 28.19 -10.62 -29.37
CA LEU A 445 28.62 -12.02 -29.55
C LEU A 445 27.78 -12.75 -30.59
N LEU A 446 26.46 -12.58 -30.56
CA LEU A 446 25.54 -13.20 -31.51
C LEU A 446 25.77 -12.70 -32.95
N ALA A 447 26.17 -11.43 -33.10
CA ALA A 447 26.56 -10.83 -34.38
C ALA A 447 27.98 -11.22 -34.85
N GLY A 448 28.68 -12.09 -34.12
CA GLY A 448 30.04 -12.54 -34.45
C GLY A 448 31.15 -11.58 -34.02
N GLY A 449 30.85 -10.53 -33.26
CA GLY A 449 31.83 -9.59 -32.68
C GLY A 449 32.42 -8.58 -33.67
N THR A 450 31.95 -8.54 -34.93
CA THR A 450 32.46 -7.66 -35.99
C THR A 450 32.29 -6.18 -35.66
N GLU A 451 31.18 -5.80 -35.02
CA GLU A 451 30.87 -4.42 -34.65
C GLU A 451 31.85 -3.83 -33.61
N VAL A 452 32.50 -4.69 -32.82
CA VAL A 452 33.39 -4.29 -31.71
C VAL A 452 34.86 -4.61 -31.98
N GLU A 453 35.19 -5.12 -33.18
CA GLU A 453 36.54 -5.56 -33.55
C GLU A 453 37.58 -4.44 -33.43
N HIS A 454 37.17 -3.20 -33.74
CA HIS A 454 37.98 -2.00 -33.61
C HIS A 454 38.28 -1.59 -32.14
N LEU A 455 37.54 -2.14 -31.18
CA LEU A 455 37.68 -1.88 -29.75
C LEU A 455 38.47 -3.00 -29.09
N THR A 456 39.80 -2.92 -29.14
CA THR A 456 40.72 -4.00 -28.71
C THR A 456 40.44 -4.55 -27.31
N GLY A 457 40.21 -3.67 -26.33
CA GLY A 457 39.90 -4.05 -24.95
C GLY A 457 38.57 -4.80 -24.82
N LEU A 458 37.51 -4.29 -25.45
CA LEU A 458 36.18 -4.89 -25.44
C LEU A 458 36.16 -6.21 -26.20
N SER A 459 36.78 -6.26 -27.38
CA SER A 459 36.93 -7.48 -28.16
C SER A 459 37.65 -8.58 -27.40
N ARG A 460 38.72 -8.24 -26.67
CA ARG A 460 39.44 -9.21 -25.82
C ARG A 460 38.57 -9.69 -24.67
N TRP A 461 37.84 -8.78 -24.01
CA TRP A 461 36.93 -9.10 -22.92
C TRP A 461 35.79 -10.04 -23.36
N LEU A 462 35.14 -9.75 -24.47
CA LEU A 462 34.01 -10.55 -24.96
C LEU A 462 34.41 -11.99 -25.33
N ARG A 463 35.69 -12.29 -25.53
CA ARG A 463 36.16 -13.69 -25.72
C ARG A 463 35.80 -14.60 -24.55
N HIS A 464 35.63 -14.07 -23.34
CA HIS A 464 35.14 -14.85 -22.19
C HIS A 464 33.71 -15.38 -22.40
N GLY A 465 32.91 -14.72 -23.24
CA GLY A 465 31.55 -15.15 -23.63
C GLY A 465 31.49 -16.14 -24.79
N ASN A 466 32.63 -16.49 -25.42
CA ASN A 466 32.64 -17.46 -26.54
C ASN A 466 32.12 -18.84 -26.13
N HIS A 467 32.28 -19.23 -24.86
CA HIS A 467 31.72 -20.47 -24.34
C HIS A 467 30.18 -20.42 -24.27
N SER A 468 29.61 -19.26 -23.92
CA SER A 468 28.16 -19.05 -23.94
C SER A 468 27.62 -19.16 -25.36
N LEU A 469 28.34 -18.57 -26.33
CA LEU A 469 28.00 -18.68 -27.75
C LEU A 469 28.12 -20.12 -28.26
N ALA A 470 29.20 -20.83 -27.90
CA ALA A 470 29.38 -22.23 -28.26
C ALA A 470 28.25 -23.11 -27.71
N ARG A 471 27.87 -22.92 -26.44
CA ARG A 471 26.74 -23.60 -25.80
C ARG A 471 25.42 -23.27 -26.49
N PHE A 472 25.21 -22.01 -26.86
CA PHE A 472 24.03 -21.58 -27.61
C PHE A 472 23.93 -22.26 -28.98
N LEU A 473 25.05 -22.42 -29.69
CA LEU A 473 25.10 -23.08 -31.00
C LEU A 473 24.92 -24.60 -30.91
N SER A 474 25.33 -25.21 -29.79
CA SER A 474 25.19 -26.66 -29.56
C SER A 474 23.85 -27.07 -28.93
N THR A 475 23.05 -26.11 -28.46
CA THR A 475 21.75 -26.37 -27.83
C THR A 475 20.66 -26.36 -28.89
N ASP A 476 19.82 -27.39 -28.92
CA ASP A 476 18.68 -27.48 -29.83
C ASP A 476 17.72 -26.30 -29.59
N PRO A 477 17.29 -25.57 -30.64
CA PRO A 477 16.22 -24.59 -30.51
C PRO A 477 14.88 -25.17 -30.04
N ASP A 478 14.60 -26.45 -30.28
CA ASP A 478 13.33 -27.10 -29.97
C ASP A 478 13.15 -27.23 -28.45
N GLY A 479 12.47 -26.24 -27.85
CA GLY A 479 12.27 -26.12 -26.39
C GLY A 479 12.40 -24.69 -25.84
N TRP A 480 12.79 -23.73 -26.68
CA TRP A 480 12.87 -22.31 -26.32
C TRP A 480 11.89 -21.50 -27.17
N ASP A 481 10.88 -20.91 -26.53
CA ASP A 481 9.92 -20.03 -27.20
C ASP A 481 10.46 -18.59 -27.38
N GLU A 482 11.61 -18.27 -26.76
CA GLU A 482 12.15 -16.93 -26.76
C GLU A 482 13.06 -16.59 -27.95
N PRO A 483 13.20 -15.30 -28.30
CA PRO A 483 14.12 -14.86 -29.35
C PRO A 483 15.57 -15.28 -29.10
N PRO A 484 16.39 -15.48 -30.17
CA PRO A 484 17.78 -15.92 -30.07
C PRO A 484 18.64 -15.13 -29.06
N LEU A 485 18.47 -13.81 -29.00
CA LEU A 485 19.20 -12.97 -28.05
C LEU A 485 18.80 -13.24 -26.60
N THR A 486 17.50 -13.35 -26.30
CA THR A 486 16.98 -13.68 -24.96
C THR A 486 17.49 -15.05 -24.53
N ARG A 487 17.43 -16.03 -25.43
CA ARG A 487 17.98 -17.37 -25.19
C ARG A 487 19.48 -17.32 -24.89
N LEU A 488 20.28 -16.62 -25.69
CA LEU A 488 21.72 -16.47 -25.43
C LEU A 488 21.99 -15.80 -24.08
N CYS A 489 21.19 -14.79 -23.68
CA CYS A 489 21.33 -14.16 -22.37
C CYS A 489 21.07 -15.14 -21.21
N LYS A 490 20.04 -15.99 -21.31
CA LYS A 490 19.74 -17.05 -20.32
C LYS A 490 20.83 -18.12 -20.29
N ILE A 491 21.26 -18.61 -21.45
CA ILE A 491 22.38 -19.56 -21.59
C ILE A 491 23.68 -18.98 -21.01
N ASN A 492 23.92 -17.68 -21.20
CA ASN A 492 25.10 -17.03 -20.65
C ASN A 492 25.13 -17.11 -19.12
N VAL A 493 24.00 -16.89 -18.43
CA VAL A 493 23.90 -17.04 -16.97
C VAL A 493 24.32 -18.45 -16.54
N MET A 494 23.76 -19.47 -17.20
CA MET A 494 24.11 -20.87 -16.94
C MET A 494 25.61 -21.13 -17.16
N GLN A 495 26.16 -20.63 -18.28
CA GLN A 495 27.56 -20.80 -18.61
C GLN A 495 28.50 -20.10 -17.62
N GLN A 496 28.13 -18.94 -17.08
CA GLN A 496 28.97 -18.24 -16.11
C GLN A 496 28.99 -18.93 -14.74
N LEU A 497 27.86 -19.55 -14.35
CA LEU A 497 27.84 -20.43 -13.17
C LEU A 497 28.77 -21.64 -13.38
N ASP A 498 28.77 -22.24 -14.57
CA ASP A 498 29.68 -23.34 -14.90
C ASP A 498 31.14 -22.87 -14.95
N ASN A 499 31.40 -21.64 -15.40
CA ASN A 499 32.75 -21.06 -15.38
C ASN A 499 33.26 -20.87 -13.93
N LEU A 500 32.41 -20.49 -12.97
CA LEU A 500 32.78 -20.45 -11.55
C LEU A 500 33.21 -21.84 -11.04
N LEU A 501 32.54 -22.89 -11.49
CA LEU A 501 32.89 -24.27 -11.13
C LEU A 501 34.19 -24.78 -11.78
N THR A 502 34.82 -24.01 -12.68
CA THR A 502 36.15 -24.37 -13.20
C THR A 502 37.28 -24.05 -12.23
N TYR A 503 37.02 -23.25 -11.19
CA TYR A 503 37.97 -22.96 -10.13
C TYR A 503 37.93 -24.10 -9.09
N PRO A 504 39.00 -24.91 -8.95
CA PRO A 504 38.92 -26.14 -8.14
C PRO A 504 38.51 -25.88 -6.68
N TRP A 505 39.08 -24.83 -6.08
CA TRP A 505 38.77 -24.44 -4.70
C TRP A 505 37.31 -23.99 -4.51
N LEU A 506 36.69 -23.41 -5.55
CA LEU A 506 35.29 -22.96 -5.48
C LEU A 506 34.35 -24.14 -5.72
N GLN A 507 34.71 -25.03 -6.64
CA GLN A 507 33.97 -26.25 -6.91
C GLN A 507 33.79 -27.09 -5.64
N GLU A 508 34.87 -27.34 -4.88
CA GLU A 508 34.83 -28.11 -3.63
C GLU A 508 33.88 -27.47 -2.58
N ARG A 509 33.86 -26.14 -2.49
CA ARG A 509 32.98 -25.40 -1.57
C ARG A 509 31.51 -25.42 -2.00
N VAL A 510 31.25 -25.46 -3.29
CA VAL A 510 29.88 -25.62 -3.81
C VAL A 510 29.39 -27.05 -3.61
N GLU A 511 30.22 -28.05 -3.89
CA GLU A 511 29.88 -29.47 -3.72
C GLU A 511 29.66 -29.86 -2.25
N SER A 512 30.37 -29.22 -1.31
CA SER A 512 30.14 -29.39 0.12
C SER A 512 28.95 -28.62 0.69
N GLY A 513 28.29 -27.78 -0.14
CA GLY A 513 27.16 -26.93 0.27
C GLY A 513 27.57 -25.70 1.09
N GLU A 514 28.86 -25.38 1.14
CA GLU A 514 29.35 -24.17 1.81
C GLU A 514 29.07 -22.91 1.00
N ILE A 515 29.06 -23.02 -0.33
CA ILE A 515 28.72 -21.93 -1.26
C ILE A 515 27.54 -22.33 -2.13
N GLU A 516 26.52 -21.49 -2.16
CA GLU A 516 25.38 -21.61 -3.06
C GLU A 516 25.57 -20.75 -4.31
N LEU A 517 25.27 -21.29 -5.49
CA LEU A 517 25.32 -20.57 -6.76
C LEU A 517 23.90 -20.31 -7.28
N VAL A 518 23.55 -19.04 -7.50
CA VAL A 518 22.21 -18.61 -7.93
C VAL A 518 22.28 -17.95 -9.31
N GLY A 519 21.41 -18.37 -10.24
CA GLY A 519 21.27 -17.73 -11.54
C GLY A 519 20.00 -16.87 -11.60
N LEU A 520 20.13 -15.61 -12.00
CA LEU A 520 19.02 -14.69 -12.19
C LEU A 520 18.96 -14.17 -13.63
N TYR A 521 17.76 -13.91 -14.11
CA TYR A 521 17.51 -13.25 -15.39
C TYR A 521 16.50 -12.11 -15.19
N LEU A 522 16.91 -10.87 -15.49
CA LEU A 522 16.06 -9.69 -15.44
C LEU A 522 15.51 -9.37 -16.84
N ASP A 523 14.19 -9.45 -17.02
CA ASP A 523 13.57 -8.82 -18.18
C ASP A 523 13.31 -7.34 -17.91
N ILE A 524 14.13 -6.48 -18.52
CA ILE A 524 14.06 -5.02 -18.40
C ILE A 524 12.70 -4.47 -18.85
N SER A 525 12.07 -5.09 -19.85
CA SER A 525 10.83 -4.55 -20.44
C SER A 525 9.63 -4.71 -19.51
N THR A 526 9.58 -5.84 -18.78
CA THR A 526 8.53 -6.17 -17.83
C THR A 526 8.91 -5.89 -16.38
N ALA A 527 10.18 -5.56 -16.11
CA ALA A 527 10.78 -5.43 -14.79
C ALA A 527 10.63 -6.71 -13.93
N THR A 528 10.60 -7.88 -14.56
CA THR A 528 10.46 -9.18 -13.88
C THR A 528 11.80 -9.87 -13.72
N VAL A 529 12.01 -10.52 -12.57
CA VAL A 529 13.21 -11.33 -12.30
C VAL A 529 12.79 -12.80 -12.28
N GLU A 530 13.50 -13.61 -13.06
CA GLU A 530 13.39 -15.06 -13.09
C GLU A 530 14.62 -15.68 -12.43
N VAL A 531 14.43 -16.81 -11.74
CA VAL A 531 15.47 -17.61 -11.11
C VAL A 531 15.70 -18.87 -11.94
N LEU A 532 16.97 -19.22 -12.14
CA LEU A 532 17.38 -20.47 -12.77
C LEU A 532 17.14 -21.64 -11.82
N ASP A 533 16.30 -22.58 -12.23
CA ASP A 533 16.33 -23.93 -11.72
C ASP A 533 17.51 -24.68 -12.37
N ARG A 534 18.59 -24.88 -11.61
CA ARG A 534 19.80 -25.53 -12.13
C ARG A 534 19.59 -27.00 -12.49
N ALA A 535 18.62 -27.69 -11.87
CA ALA A 535 18.37 -29.10 -12.14
C ALA A 535 17.70 -29.29 -13.50
N ASN A 536 16.76 -28.40 -13.82
CA ASN A 536 15.99 -28.48 -15.08
C ASN A 536 16.56 -27.59 -16.19
N GLY A 537 17.47 -26.66 -15.85
CA GLY A 537 18.04 -25.72 -16.81
C GLY A 537 17.04 -24.65 -17.29
N THR A 538 15.95 -24.45 -16.56
CA THR A 538 14.85 -23.54 -16.92
C THR A 538 14.80 -22.34 -15.99
N PHE A 539 14.28 -21.22 -16.50
CA PHE A 539 14.04 -20.01 -15.71
C PHE A 539 12.58 -19.93 -15.32
N ALA A 540 12.32 -19.68 -14.04
CA ALA A 540 10.97 -19.52 -13.51
C ALA A 540 10.88 -18.21 -12.71
N ARG A 541 9.69 -17.62 -12.64
CA ARG A 541 9.46 -16.46 -11.77
C ARG A 541 9.71 -16.83 -10.31
N VAL A 542 10.24 -15.88 -9.55
CA VAL A 542 10.25 -15.99 -8.08
C VAL A 542 8.81 -16.15 -7.60
N PRO A 543 8.46 -17.20 -6.84
CA PRO A 543 7.11 -17.36 -6.29
C PRO A 543 6.74 -16.20 -5.37
N ASP A 544 5.48 -15.75 -5.40
CA ASP A 544 4.98 -14.69 -4.51
C ASP A 544 4.89 -15.13 -3.03
N GLU A 545 4.89 -16.44 -2.77
CA GLU A 545 4.88 -17.03 -1.43
C GLU A 545 6.24 -17.65 -1.09
N VAL A 546 6.79 -17.30 0.08
CA VAL A 546 7.93 -18.00 0.66
C VAL A 546 7.49 -19.44 0.94
N PRO A 547 8.12 -20.48 0.35
CA PRO A 547 7.79 -21.86 0.67
C PRO A 547 7.89 -22.05 2.18
N SER A 548 6.82 -22.50 2.84
CA SER A 548 6.84 -22.82 4.26
C SER A 548 8.04 -23.71 4.52
N ALA A 549 8.94 -23.27 5.40
CA ALA A 549 10.19 -23.96 5.71
C ALA A 549 9.93 -25.47 5.75
N ARG A 550 10.60 -26.22 4.86
CA ARG A 550 10.61 -27.68 4.93
C ARG A 550 11.03 -28.02 6.35
N THR A 551 10.12 -28.63 7.11
CA THR A 551 10.44 -29.34 8.34
C THR A 551 11.50 -30.38 7.96
N LEU A 552 12.75 -30.08 8.28
CA LEU A 552 13.80 -31.09 8.28
C LEU A 552 13.44 -32.09 9.38
N THR A 553 12.87 -33.22 8.98
CA THR A 553 12.90 -34.46 9.76
C THR A 553 14.09 -35.29 9.36
#